data_AF-A0A7K1BM77-F1
#
_entry.id   AF-A0A7K1BM77-F1
#
_cell.length_a   1.000
_cell.length_b   1.000
_cell.length_c   1.000
_cell.angle_alpha   90.00
_cell.angle_beta   90.00
_cell.angle_gamma   90.00
#
_symmetry.space_group_name_H-M   'P 1'
#
loop_
_entity.id
_entity.type
_entity.pdbx_description
1 polymer ?
#
loop_
_entity_poly.entity_id
_entity_poly.type
_entity_poly.pdbx_seq_one_letter_code
_entity_poly.pdbx_strand_id
1 'polypeptide(L)' 'AGSALVGLPEDIVELEPAGTADDYASVLYSRLRQADRLGLSVLVCVPPPEVGVGVAVNDRLRRAAAS' A
#
# COMPACT_ATOMS: atom_id res chain seq x y z
N ALA A 1 -12.99 1.89 7.74
CA ALA A 1 -13.29 0.74 8.62
C ALA A 1 -12.33 -0.38 8.24
N GLY A 2 -11.39 -0.69 9.12
CA GLY A 2 -10.29 -1.62 8.85
C GLY A 2 -10.82 -3.03 8.67
N SER A 3 -10.48 -3.64 7.54
CA SER A 3 -10.39 -5.09 7.47
C SER A 3 -9.04 -5.45 8.03
N ALA A 4 -8.99 -5.95 9.27
CA ALA A 4 -7.81 -6.65 9.74
C ALA A 4 -7.75 -7.97 8.97
N LEU A 5 -6.66 -8.22 8.25
CA LEU A 5 -6.44 -9.50 7.60
C LEU A 5 -6.36 -10.60 8.67
N VAL A 6 -7.36 -11.49 8.70
CA VAL A 6 -7.45 -12.55 9.71
C VAL A 6 -6.58 -13.75 9.29
N GLY A 7 -5.80 -14.28 10.23
CA GLY A 7 -5.03 -15.51 10.03
C GLY A 7 -3.70 -15.32 9.29
N LEU A 8 -3.16 -14.10 9.29
CA LEU A 8 -1.80 -13.88 8.79
C LEU A 8 -0.77 -14.58 9.70
N PRO A 9 0.29 -15.16 9.12
CA PRO A 9 1.48 -15.59 9.86
C PRO A 9 2.07 -14.48 10.73
N GLU A 10 2.70 -14.86 11.85
CA GLU A 10 3.25 -13.91 12.83
C GLU A 10 4.37 -13.01 12.28
N ASP A 11 5.02 -13.42 11.19
CA ASP A 11 6.07 -12.67 10.50
C ASP A 11 5.53 -11.63 9.50
N ILE A 12 4.20 -11.59 9.26
CA ILE A 12 3.59 -10.58 8.40
C ILE A 12 3.21 -9.35 9.22
N VAL A 13 3.74 -8.21 8.80
CA VAL A 13 3.36 -6.90 9.35
C VAL A 13 2.23 -6.32 8.50
N GLU A 14 1.06 -6.16 9.10
CA GLU A 14 -0.04 -5.40 8.50
C GLU A 14 0.21 -3.90 8.64
N LEU A 15 0.18 -3.17 7.52
CA LEU A 15 0.17 -1.72 7.53
C LEU A 15 -1.28 -1.21 7.51
N GLU A 16 -1.51 -0.13 8.23
CA GLU A 16 -2.81 0.56 8.28
C GLU A 16 -3.42 0.78 6.88
N PRO A 17 -4.67 0.35 6.64
CA PRO A 17 -5.34 0.40 5.34
C PRO A 17 -5.46 1.82 4.79
N ALA A 18 -5.29 1.93 3.48
CA ALA A 18 -5.27 3.20 2.78
C ALA A 18 -6.66 3.80 2.48
N GLY A 19 -7.77 3.12 2.78
CA GLY A 19 -9.13 3.68 2.62
C GLY A 19 -9.53 3.92 1.16
N THR A 20 -9.98 5.14 0.84
CA THR A 20 -10.38 5.56 -0.51
C THR A 20 -9.17 5.80 -1.43
N ALA A 21 -9.39 6.03 -2.73
CA ALA A 21 -8.29 6.36 -3.65
C ALA A 21 -7.56 7.67 -3.26
N ASP A 22 -8.29 8.66 -2.75
CA ASP A 22 -7.74 9.93 -2.26
C ASP A 22 -6.92 9.76 -0.98
N ASP A 23 -7.43 8.96 -0.04
CA ASP A 23 -6.68 8.58 1.17
C ASP A 23 -5.40 7.82 0.79
N TYR A 24 -5.49 6.91 -0.19
CA TYR A 24 -4.36 6.16 -0.73
C TYR A 24 -3.30 7.09 -1.31
N ALA A 25 -3.69 8.03 -2.16
CA ALA A 25 -2.77 9.01 -2.73
C ALA A 25 -2.06 9.83 -1.63
N SER A 26 -2.79 10.17 -0.56
CA SER A 26 -2.27 10.95 0.56
C SER A 26 -1.21 10.20 1.38
N VAL A 27 -1.33 8.87 1.51
CA VAL A 27 -0.43 8.05 2.34
C VAL A 27 0.60 7.23 1.55
N LEU A 28 0.48 7.13 0.22
CA LEU A 28 1.28 6.22 -0.60
C LEU A 28 2.79 6.31 -0.32
N TYR A 29 3.36 7.50 -0.40
CA TYR A 29 4.81 7.67 -0.20
C TYR A 29 5.26 7.44 1.23
N SER A 30 4.44 7.76 2.23
CA SER A 30 4.79 7.51 3.63
C SER A 30 4.77 6.01 3.93
N ARG A 31 3.84 5.25 3.34
CA ARG A 31 3.77 3.78 3.45
C ARG A 31 4.95 3.08 2.77
N LEU A 32 5.31 3.50 1.55
CA LEU A 32 6.50 2.96 0.87
C LEU A 32 7.76 3.18 1.72
N ARG A 33 7.99 4.41 2.21
CA ARG A 33 9.11 4.71 3.11
C ARG A 33 9.02 4.01 4.47
N GLN A 34 7.81 3.69 4.94
CA GLN A 34 7.63 2.90 6.15
C GLN A 34 8.10 1.47 5.93
N ALA A 35 7.74 0.85 4.81
CA ALA A 35 8.22 -0.48 4.44
C ALA A 35 9.75 -0.54 4.33
N ASP A 36 10.37 0.47 3.68
CA ASP A 36 11.83 0.57 3.58
C ASP A 36 12.50 0.63 4.96
N ARG A 37 11.98 1.47 5.87
CA ARG A 37 12.53 1.61 7.23
C ARG A 37 12.36 0.36 8.08
N LEU A 38 11.30 -0.42 7.84
CA LEU A 38 11.08 -1.70 8.50
C LEU A 38 11.95 -2.82 7.91
N GLY A 39 12.65 -2.56 6.80
CA GLY A 39 13.50 -3.56 6.12
C GLY A 39 12.69 -4.70 5.50
N LEU A 40 11.42 -4.44 5.11
CA LEU A 40 10.56 -5.47 4.52
C LEU A 40 11.10 -5.87 3.15
N SER A 41 11.22 -7.17 2.91
CA SER A 41 11.66 -7.69 1.61
C SER A 41 10.57 -7.65 0.55
N VAL A 42 9.29 -7.67 0.97
CA VAL A 42 8.13 -7.67 0.09
C VAL A 42 7.04 -6.79 0.70
N LEU A 43 6.43 -5.93 -0.11
CA LEU A 43 5.23 -5.18 0.24
C LEU A 43 4.09 -5.58 -0.71
N VAL A 44 3.06 -6.20 -0.16
CA VAL A 44 1.84 -6.56 -0.90
C VAL A 44 0.80 -5.48 -0.67
N CYS A 45 0.14 -5.03 -1.73
CA CYS A 45 -0.92 -4.02 -1.65
C CYS A 45 -2.06 -4.32 -2.61
N VAL A 46 -3.27 -3.85 -2.26
CA VAL A 46 -4.44 -3.91 -3.13
C VAL A 46 -4.56 -2.58 -3.87
N PRO A 47 -4.46 -2.56 -5.20
CA PRO A 47 -4.57 -1.33 -5.97
C PRO A 47 -5.99 -0.73 -5.88
N PRO A 48 -6.14 0.60 -5.80
CA PRO A 48 -7.44 1.24 -5.92
C PRO A 48 -7.96 1.12 -7.37
N PRO A 49 -9.27 1.34 -7.61
CA PRO A 49 -9.82 1.40 -8.97
C PRO A 49 -9.08 2.40 -9.87
N GLU A 50 -8.89 2.06 -11.14
CA GLU A 50 -8.19 2.90 -12.14
C GLU A 50 -9.09 4.03 -12.68
N VAL A 51 -9.59 4.88 -11.77
CA VAL A 51 -10.40 6.07 -12.09
C VAL A 51 -9.92 7.26 -11.25
N GLY A 52 -10.03 8.48 -11.79
CA GLY A 52 -9.59 9.69 -11.09
C GLY A 52 -8.15 9.60 -10.59
N VAL A 53 -7.92 9.92 -9.32
CA VAL A 53 -6.59 9.85 -8.69
C VAL A 53 -6.03 8.42 -8.62
N GLY A 54 -6.89 7.40 -8.67
CA GLY A 54 -6.49 5.99 -8.64
C GLY A 54 -5.60 5.60 -9.82
N VAL A 55 -5.75 6.24 -10.99
CA VAL A 55 -4.84 6.02 -12.14
C VAL A 55 -3.40 6.40 -11.79
N ALA A 56 -3.21 7.56 -11.15
CA ALA A 56 -1.90 8.03 -10.73
C ALA A 56 -1.29 7.18 -9.61
N VAL A 57 -2.12 6.73 -8.66
CA VAL A 57 -1.69 5.80 -7.61
C VAL A 57 -1.18 4.49 -8.20
N ASN A 58 -1.94 3.89 -9.13
CA ASN A 58 -1.56 2.65 -9.79
C ASN A 58 -0.27 2.77 -10.59
N ASP A 59 -0.10 3.84 -11.36
CA ASP A 59 1.16 4.11 -12.05
C ASP A 59 2.33 4.18 -11.05
N ARG A 60 2.15 4.89 -9.93
CA ARG A 60 3.22 5.02 -8.94
C ARG A 60 3.55 3.68 -8.25
N LEU A 61 2.55 2.86 -7.96
CA LEU A 61 2.73 1.50 -7.44
C LEU A 61 3.52 0.63 -8.42
N ARG A 62 3.17 0.65 -9.70
CA ARG A 62 3.89 -0.10 -10.75
C ARG A 62 5.34 0.34 -10.85
N ARG A 63 5.63 1.64 -10.75
CA ARG A 63 7.02 2.15 -10.74
C ARG A 63 7.79 1.73 -9.49
N ALA A 64 7.14 1.68 -8.33
CA ALA A 64 7.77 1.23 -7.09
C ALA A 64 8.06 -0.28 -7.10
N ALA A 65 7.22 -1.08 -7.76
CA ALA A 65 7.43 -2.52 -7.89
C ALA A 65 8.54 -2.91 -8.89
N ALA A 66 8.97 -1.98 -9.75
CA ALA A 66 9.98 -2.22 -10.78
C ALA A 66 11.40 -1.76 -10.38
N SER A 67 11.59 -1.29 -9.13
CA SER A 67 12.87 -0.77 -8.62
C SER A 67 13.60 -1.75 -7.72
#